data_AF-A0A2I8ETH2-F1
#
_entry.id   AF-A0A2I8ETH2-F1
#
_cell.length_a   1.000
_cell.length_b   1.000
_cell.length_c   1.000
_cell.angle_alpha   90.00
_cell.angle_beta   90.00
_cell.angle_gamma   90.00
#
_symmetry.space_group_name_H-M   'P 1'
#
loop_
_entity.id
_entity.type
_entity.pdbx_description
1 polymer ?
#
loop_
_entity_poly.entity_id
_entity_poly.type
_entity_poly.pdbx_seq_one_letter_code
_entity_poly.pdbx_strand_id
1 'polypeptide(L)'
;MAKGTVTLADVAARATHINIACSRCERRGRYRLSRLIASYGEHFPMTDLGSEIADCPQRYAAVTQRCDVFYPGLRKIMSDDDQEAAKPGASHASDDDDDL
;
A
#
# COMPACT_ATOMS: atom_id res chain seq x y z
N MET A 1 -17.33 -5.84 -17.26
CA MET A 1 -16.01 -5.47 -17.81
C MET A 1 -15.01 -5.54 -16.67
N ALA A 2 -14.13 -6.55 -16.64
CA ALA A 2 -13.10 -6.62 -15.61
C ALA A 2 -12.14 -5.43 -15.82
N LYS A 3 -12.07 -4.51 -14.84
CA LYS A 3 -11.07 -3.45 -14.81
C LYS A 3 -9.70 -4.13 -14.73
N GLY A 4 -9.05 -4.34 -15.87
CA GLY A 4 -7.79 -5.09 -15.96
C GLY A 4 -6.62 -4.41 -15.23
N THR A 5 -6.76 -3.12 -14.92
CA THR A 5 -5.72 -2.33 -14.29
C THR A 5 -6.31 -1.41 -13.25
N VAL A 6 -5.72 -1.40 -12.05
CA VAL A 6 -6.04 -0.45 -10.98
C VAL A 6 -5.36 0.88 -11.29
N THR A 7 -6.15 1.94 -11.41
CA THR A 7 -5.64 3.31 -11.66
C THR A 7 -5.49 4.12 -10.38
N LEU A 8 -4.76 5.23 -10.44
CA LEU A 8 -4.67 6.20 -9.34
C LEU A 8 -6.06 6.68 -8.89
N ALA A 9 -6.97 6.96 -9.82
CA ALA A 9 -8.34 7.37 -9.51
C ALA A 9 -9.14 6.30 -8.76
N ASP A 10 -9.00 5.01 -9.12
CA ASP A 10 -9.66 3.91 -8.41
C ASP A 10 -9.23 3.84 -6.93
N VAL A 11 -7.95 4.11 -6.65
CA VAL A 11 -7.44 4.16 -5.27
C VAL A 11 -7.90 5.43 -4.57
N ALA A 12 -7.84 6.58 -5.25
CA ALA A 12 -8.21 7.88 -4.69
C ALA A 12 -9.70 7.98 -4.34
N ALA A 13 -10.55 7.23 -5.04
CA ALA A 13 -11.97 7.11 -4.72
C ALA A 13 -12.22 6.45 -3.36
N ARG A 14 -11.25 5.68 -2.84
CA ARG A 14 -11.40 4.85 -1.62
C ARG A 14 -10.45 5.25 -0.50
N ALA A 15 -9.36 5.94 -0.81
CA ALA A 15 -8.36 6.38 0.16
C ALA A 15 -7.81 7.76 -0.21
N THR A 16 -7.36 8.49 0.81
CA THR A 16 -6.70 9.80 0.62
C THR A 16 -5.18 9.67 0.47
N HIS A 17 -4.60 8.64 1.07
CA HIS A 17 -3.17 8.39 1.09
C HIS A 17 -2.88 6.93 0.74
N ILE A 18 -1.73 6.72 0.09
CA ILE A 18 -1.20 5.40 -0.19
C ILE A 18 0.22 5.27 0.36
N ASN A 19 0.50 4.11 0.96
CA ASN A 19 1.85 3.76 1.37
C ASN A 19 2.53 3.00 0.25
N ILE A 20 3.80 3.31 0.03
CA ILE A 20 4.64 2.73 -1.02
C ILE A 20 5.92 2.29 -0.34
N ALA A 21 6.27 1.02 -0.50
CA ALA A 21 7.40 0.41 0.17
C ALA A 21 8.21 -0.43 -0.82
N CYS A 22 9.51 -0.47 -0.61
CA CYS A 22 10.38 -1.42 -1.29
C CYS A 22 10.56 -2.68 -0.43
N SER A 23 10.57 -3.87 -1.05
CA SER A 23 10.77 -5.15 -0.35
C SER A 23 12.20 -5.31 0.18
N ARG A 24 13.18 -4.73 -0.53
CA ARG A 24 14.61 -4.90 -0.26
C ARG A 24 15.29 -3.65 0.27
N CYS A 25 14.76 -2.48 -0.04
CA CYS A 25 15.25 -1.23 0.53
C CYS A 25 14.37 -0.81 1.72
N GLU A 26 14.97 -0.10 2.66
CA GLU A 26 14.24 0.53 3.78
C GLU A 26 13.39 1.74 3.34
N ARG A 27 13.35 2.03 2.03
CA ARG A 27 12.59 3.14 1.45
C ARG A 27 11.11 2.84 1.55
N ARG A 28 10.43 3.64 2.37
CA ARG A 28 8.99 3.63 2.55
C ARG A 28 8.49 5.06 2.62
N GLY A 29 7.41 5.35 1.92
CA GLY A 29 6.81 6.67 1.87
C GLY A 29 5.30 6.62 1.87
N ARG A 30 4.68 7.61 2.51
CA ARG A 30 3.24 7.84 2.46
C ARG A 30 2.98 9.02 1.53
N TYR A 31 2.20 8.79 0.49
CA TYR A 31 1.92 9.77 -0.55
C TYR A 31 0.43 10.13 -0.57
N ARG A 32 0.14 11.42 -0.81
CA ARG A 32 -1.24 11.89 -1.05
C ARG A 32 -1.65 11.54 -2.47
N LEU A 33 -2.77 10.83 -2.60
CA LEU A 33 -3.29 10.39 -3.91
C LEU A 33 -3.68 11.58 -4.79
N SER A 34 -4.24 12.65 -4.22
CA SER A 34 -4.55 13.88 -4.96
C SER A 34 -3.31 14.52 -5.60
N ARG A 35 -2.16 14.48 -4.93
CA ARG A 35 -0.90 15.01 -5.48
C ARG A 35 -0.33 14.10 -6.57
N LEU A 36 -0.45 12.79 -6.39
CA LEU A 36 -0.03 11.82 -7.41
C LEU A 36 -0.88 11.95 -8.67
N ILE A 37 -2.20 12.07 -8.53
CA ILE A 37 -3.12 12.33 -9.64
C ILE A 37 -2.77 13.64 -10.36
N ALA A 38 -2.50 14.72 -9.62
CA ALA A 38 -2.12 15.99 -10.22
C ALA A 38 -0.79 15.92 -11.00
N SER A 39 0.11 15.00 -10.63
CA SER A 39 1.44 14.87 -11.25
C SER A 39 1.46 13.88 -12.42
N TYR A 40 0.73 12.77 -12.33
CA TYR A 40 0.78 11.64 -13.27
C TYR A 40 -0.53 11.41 -14.04
N GLY A 41 -1.64 11.97 -13.56
CA GLY A 41 -2.98 11.79 -14.13
C GLY A 41 -3.82 10.73 -13.42
N GLU A 42 -5.13 10.86 -13.54
CA GLU A 42 -6.14 9.99 -12.91
C GLU A 42 -6.08 8.54 -13.40
N HIS A 43 -5.82 8.36 -14.70
CA HIS A 43 -5.75 7.06 -15.36
C HIS A 43 -4.38 6.39 -15.27
N PHE A 44 -3.44 6.98 -14.52
CA PHE A 44 -2.10 6.41 -14.40
C PHE A 44 -2.16 5.04 -13.68
N PRO A 45 -1.56 4.00 -14.26
CA PRO A 45 -1.64 2.66 -13.70
C PRO A 45 -0.76 2.53 -12.45
N MET A 46 -1.31 1.91 -11.41
CA MET A 46 -0.60 1.64 -10.16
C MET A 46 0.63 0.75 -10.36
N THR A 47 0.67 -0.09 -11.39
CA THR A 47 1.83 -0.94 -11.71
C THR A 47 3.07 -0.12 -12.07
N ASP A 48 2.89 1.00 -12.74
CA ASP A 48 4.01 1.81 -13.25
C ASP A 48 4.43 2.87 -12.24
N LEU A 49 3.49 3.31 -11.40
CA LEU A 49 3.70 4.37 -10.40
C LEU A 49 4.87 4.06 -9.47
N GLY A 50 4.97 2.81 -9.00
CA GLY A 50 5.98 2.40 -8.05
C GLY A 50 7.37 2.47 -8.65
N SER A 51 7.49 2.15 -9.94
CA SER A 51 8.75 2.30 -10.67
C SER A 51 9.13 3.77 -10.85
N GLU A 52 8.13 4.63 -11.08
CA GLU A 52 8.34 6.05 -11.34
C GLU A 52 8.74 6.84 -10.08
N ILE A 53 8.13 6.56 -8.93
CA ILE A 53 8.35 7.37 -7.71
C ILE A 53 9.36 6.78 -6.73
N ALA A 54 9.62 5.46 -6.73
CA ALA A 54 10.45 4.86 -5.70
C ALA A 54 11.95 5.18 -5.87
N ASP A 55 12.32 5.74 -7.02
CA ASP A 55 13.68 6.13 -7.44
C ASP A 55 14.74 5.11 -7.01
N CYS A 56 14.42 3.82 -7.11
CA CYS A 56 15.24 2.79 -6.50
C CYS A 56 16.51 2.58 -7.33
N PRO A 57 17.71 2.67 -6.75
CA PRO A 57 18.97 2.49 -7.49
C PRO A 57 19.11 1.06 -8.04
N GLN A 58 18.45 0.09 -7.41
CA GLN A 58 18.40 -1.30 -7.85
C GLN A 58 17.30 -1.56 -8.89
N ARG A 59 16.61 -0.53 -9.41
CA ARG A 59 15.59 -0.66 -10.47
C ARG A 59 16.18 -1.26 -11.75
N TYR A 60 17.45 -0.95 -12.04
CA TYR A 60 18.18 -1.41 -13.22
C TYR A 60 19.15 -2.56 -12.93
N ALA A 61 19.13 -3.11 -11.70
CA ALA A 61 19.94 -4.26 -11.34
C ALA A 61 19.43 -5.54 -12.04
N ALA A 62 20.25 -6.60 -12.02
CA ALA A 62 19.85 -7.91 -12.53
C ALA A 62 18.53 -8.37 -11.88
N VAL A 63 17.73 -9.17 -12.58
CA VAL A 63 16.39 -9.59 -12.12
C VAL A 63 16.41 -10.19 -10.70
N THR A 64 17.47 -10.91 -10.35
CA THR A 64 17.69 -11.50 -9.01
C THR A 64 18.02 -10.47 -7.92
N GLN A 65 18.50 -9.30 -8.30
CA GLN A 65 18.90 -8.18 -7.43
C GLN A 65 17.90 -7.01 -7.47
N ARG A 66 16.94 -7.06 -8.39
CA ARG A 66 15.94 -6.03 -8.56
C ARG A 66 15.12 -5.87 -7.28
N CYS A 67 14.82 -4.61 -6.99
CA CYS A 67 13.95 -4.23 -5.89
C CYS A 67 12.50 -4.20 -6.37
N ASP A 68 11.63 -4.91 -5.65
CA ASP A 68 10.20 -4.87 -5.90
C ASP A 68 9.56 -3.76 -5.07
N VAL A 69 8.82 -2.89 -5.73
CA VAL A 69 8.01 -1.88 -5.08
C VAL A 69 6.61 -2.45 -4.90
N PHE A 70 6.10 -2.39 -3.69
CA PHE A 70 4.78 -2.86 -3.34
C PHE A 70 4.00 -1.82 -2.54
N TYR A 71 2.69 -1.99 -2.52
CA TYR A 71 1.74 -1.06 -1.90
C TYR A 71 1.13 -1.67 -0.65
N PRO A 72 1.75 -1.52 0.53
CA PRO A 72 1.19 -2.05 1.75
C PRO A 72 -0.20 -1.44 2.02
N GLY A 73 -1.19 -2.32 2.20
CA GLY A 73 -2.58 -1.92 2.43
C GLY A 73 -3.42 -1.68 1.17
N LEU A 74 -2.83 -1.72 -0.04
CA LEU A 74 -3.61 -1.54 -1.28
C LEU A 74 -4.71 -2.59 -1.44
N ARG A 75 -4.42 -3.86 -1.08
CA ARG A 75 -5.45 -4.91 -1.06
C ARG A 75 -6.59 -4.54 -0.12
N LYS A 76 -6.31 -4.00 1.07
CA LYS A 76 -7.34 -3.56 2.00
C LYS A 76 -8.19 -2.42 1.40
N ILE A 77 -7.55 -1.40 0.82
CA ILE A 77 -8.26 -0.29 0.14
C ILE A 77 -9.17 -0.79 -1.00
N MET A 78 -8.74 -1.83 -1.72
CA MET A 78 -9.47 -2.36 -2.89
C MET A 78 -10.50 -3.45 -2.54
N SER A 79 -10.35 -4.12 -1.41
CA SER A 79 -11.23 -5.22 -0.97
C SER A 79 -12.36 -4.75 -0.05
N ASP A 80 -12.29 -3.55 0.51
CA ASP A 80 -13.14 -3.16 1.62
C ASP A 80 -14.33 -2.30 1.19
N ASP A 81 -15.50 -2.95 1.21
CA ASP A 81 -16.84 -2.37 1.39
C ASP A 81 -17.18 -2.28 2.89
N ASP A 82 -16.28 -2.65 3.82
CA ASP A 82 -16.61 -2.82 5.24
C ASP A 82 -15.47 -2.40 6.21
N GLN A 83 -15.42 -1.10 6.52
CA GLN A 83 -14.50 -0.56 7.51
C GLN A 83 -14.91 -0.98 8.93
N GLU A 84 -13.99 -1.61 9.66
CA GLU A 84 -13.86 -1.32 11.08
C GLU A 84 -12.41 -0.96 11.40
N ALA A 85 -12.31 0.19 12.02
CA ALA A 85 -11.10 0.92 12.28
C ALA A 85 -10.21 0.18 13.28
N ALA A 86 -8.92 0.46 13.16
CA ALA A 86 -7.95 0.18 14.21
C ALA A 86 -8.47 0.64 15.58
N LYS A 87 -8.68 -0.33 16.48
CA LYS A 87 -8.51 -0.14 17.91
C LYS A 87 -7.48 -1.17 18.38
N PRO A 88 -6.30 -0.77 18.88
CA PRO A 88 -5.51 -1.68 19.70
C PRO A 88 -6.22 -1.80 21.05
N GLY A 89 -7.08 -2.82 21.17
CA GLY A 89 -7.75 -3.19 22.41
C GLY A 89 -6.80 -4.05 23.24
N ALA A 90 -6.44 -3.50 24.39
CA ALA A 90 -5.48 -4.03 25.35
C ALA A 90 -5.74 -5.48 25.81
N SER A 91 -4.62 -6.17 26.07
CA SER A 91 -4.39 -7.19 27.12
C SER A 91 -5.37 -8.36 27.26
N HIS A 92 -4.91 -9.53 26.79
CA HIS A 92 -5.19 -10.82 27.46
C HIS A 92 -4.62 -10.74 28.88
N ALA A 93 -5.49 -10.54 29.87
CA ALA A 93 -5.23 -11.03 31.22
C ALA A 93 -5.75 -12.47 31.24
N SER A 94 -4.82 -13.43 31.15
CA SER A 94 -5.07 -14.80 31.56
C SER A 94 -5.01 -14.81 33.09
N ASP A 95 -6.17 -14.74 33.74
CA ASP A 95 -6.31 -15.18 35.13
C ASP A 95 -6.76 -16.64 35.08
N ASP A 96 -5.78 -17.53 34.90
CA ASP A 96 -5.84 -18.90 35.41
C ASP A 96 -5.31 -18.83 36.85
N ASP A 97 -6.22 -18.84 37.83
CA ASP A 97 -5.90 -19.32 39.18
C ASP A 97 -7.06 -20.22 39.64
N ASP A 98 -6.83 -21.50 39.36
CA ASP A 98 -7.28 -22.69 40.07
C ASP A 98 -7.21 -22.50 41.59
N ASP A 99 -8.30 -22.75 42.34
CA ASP A 99 -8.34 -23.55 43.59
C ASP A 99 -9.67 -23.31 44.33
N LEU A 100 -10.56 -24.32 44.32
CA LEU A 100 -11.27 -24.91 45.48
C LEU A 100 -12.37 -25.90 45.03
#